data_AF-A0A3M2BW46-F1
#
_entry.id   AF-A0A3M2BW46-F1
#
_cell.length_a   1.000
_cell.length_b   1.000
_cell.length_c   1.000
_cell.angle_alpha   90.00
_cell.angle_beta   90.00
_cell.angle_gamma   90.00
#
_symmetry.space_group_name_H-M   'P 1'
#
loop_
_entity.id
_entity.type
_entity.pdbx_description
1 polymer ?
#
loop_
_entity_poly.entity_id
_entity_poly.type
_entity_poly.pdbx_seq_one_letter_code
_entity_poly.pdbx_strand_id
1 'polypeptide(L)' 'MGCVTLPTQEMSDARQALAAAESVNAGVLAPETYSEAKRMLRSAEKSLRKRNYSLARRDALRAKELAMQARRAALSDEEP' A
#
# COMPACT_ATOMS: atom_id res chain seq x y z
N MET A 1 -25.71 -14.54 2.97
CA MET A 1 -25.44 -13.47 2.00
C MET A 1 -24.02 -13.63 1.51
N GLY A 2 -23.84 -14.26 0.35
CA GLY A 2 -22.52 -14.41 -0.25
C GLY A 2 -22.06 -13.05 -0.77
N CYS A 3 -21.35 -12.29 0.06
CA CYS A 3 -20.66 -11.11 -0.43
C CYS A 3 -19.62 -11.60 -1.43
N VAL A 4 -19.83 -11.30 -2.71
CA VAL A 4 -18.74 -11.26 -3.68
C VAL A 4 -17.69 -10.34 -3.06
N THR A 5 -16.64 -10.92 -2.48
CA THR A 5 -15.66 -10.19 -1.69
C THR A 5 -14.75 -9.44 -2.64
N LEU A 6 -15.22 -8.27 -3.06
CA LEU A 6 -14.37 -7.23 -3.58
C LEU A 6 -13.26 -6.98 -2.53
N PRO A 7 -11.99 -6.77 -2.95
CA PRO A 7 -10.89 -6.57 -2.01
C PRO A 7 -10.91 -5.17 -1.39
N THR A 8 -12.08 -4.69 -0.97
CA THR A 8 -12.27 -3.34 -0.41
C THR A 8 -11.51 -3.16 0.89
N GLN A 9 -11.43 -4.22 1.70
CA GLN A 9 -10.66 -4.22 2.94
C GLN A 9 -9.16 -4.11 2.65
N GLU A 10 -8.60 -4.98 1.79
CA GLU A 10 -7.18 -4.91 1.42
C GLU A 10 -6.79 -3.57 0.79
N MET A 11 -7.68 -3.01 -0.04
CA MET A 11 -7.48 -1.67 -0.63
C MET A 11 -7.50 -0.57 0.43
N SER A 12 -8.36 -0.69 1.45
CA SER A 12 -8.42 0.26 2.57
C SER A 12 -7.17 0.16 3.43
N ASP A 13 -6.77 -1.05 3.81
CA ASP A 13 -5.54 -1.30 4.58
C ASP A 13 -4.31 -0.74 3.87
N ALA A 14 -4.20 -0.92 2.56
CA ALA A 14 -3.10 -0.39 1.75
C ALA A 14 -3.05 1.14 1.75
N ARG A 15 -4.21 1.81 1.65
CA ARG A 15 -4.31 3.28 1.75
C ARG A 15 -3.91 3.78 3.13
N GLN A 16 -4.40 3.13 4.18
CA GLN A 16 -4.06 3.48 5.56
C GLN A 16 -2.57 3.29 5.83
N ALA A 17 -1.96 2.20 5.33
CA ALA A 17 -0.53 1.96 5.47
C ALA A 17 0.31 3.02 4.74
N LEU A 18 -0.09 3.45 3.54
CA LEU A 18 0.57 4.54 2.82
C LEU A 18 0.47 5.87 3.59
N ALA A 19 -0.69 6.20 4.12
CA ALA A 19 -0.86 7.42 4.94
C ALA A 19 0.02 7.38 6.20
N ALA A 20 0.13 6.22 6.85
CA ALA A 20 1.01 6.04 8.02
C ALA A 20 2.50 6.07 7.67
N ALA A 21 2.90 5.72 6.45
CA ALA A 21 4.26 5.89 5.95
C ALA A 21 4.53 7.37 5.63
N GLU A 22 3.56 8.05 5.03
CA GLU A 22 3.65 9.48 4.72
C GLU A 22 3.76 10.34 5.99
N SER A 23 3.05 9.98 7.07
CA SER A 23 3.10 10.72 8.34
C SER A 23 4.48 10.72 9.03
N VAL A 24 5.37 9.78 8.65
CA VAL A 24 6.75 9.69 9.15
C VAL A 24 7.76 10.13 8.08
N ASN A 25 7.32 10.91 7.08
CA ASN A 25 8.15 11.34 5.96
C ASN A 25 8.84 10.20 5.20
N ALA A 26 8.22 9.01 5.09
CA ALA A 26 8.79 7.90 4.33
C ALA A 26 8.99 8.24 2.84
N GLY A 27 8.32 9.26 2.30
CA GLY A 27 8.59 9.75 0.95
C GLY A 27 9.96 10.42 0.78
N VAL A 28 10.60 10.85 1.86
CA VAL A 28 11.94 11.45 1.89
C VAL A 28 12.96 10.45 2.43
N LEU A 29 12.63 9.77 3.53
CA LEU A 29 13.54 8.85 4.22
C LEU A 29 13.61 7.46 3.54
N ALA A 30 12.53 7.02 2.89
CA ALA A 30 12.46 5.74 2.19
C ALA A 30 11.80 5.87 0.79
N PRO A 31 12.33 6.73 -0.09
CA PRO A 31 11.66 7.17 -1.32
C PRO A 31 11.40 6.03 -2.30
N GLU A 32 12.31 5.06 -2.42
CA GLU A 32 12.17 3.92 -3.33
C GLU A 32 11.00 3.02 -2.90
N THR A 33 11.03 2.56 -1.65
CA THR A 33 9.99 1.67 -1.09
C THR A 33 8.62 2.36 -1.03
N TYR A 34 8.58 3.65 -0.65
CA TYR A 34 7.34 4.43 -0.64
C TYR A 34 6.77 4.61 -2.06
N SER A 35 7.62 4.89 -3.04
CA SER A 35 7.21 5.02 -4.44
C SER A 35 6.69 3.71 -5.01
N GLU A 36 7.32 2.58 -4.66
CA GLU A 36 6.85 1.25 -5.05
C GLU A 36 5.49 0.92 -4.42
N ALA A 37 5.31 1.20 -3.12
CA ALA A 37 4.02 1.04 -2.45
C ALA A 37 2.89 1.81 -3.16
N LYS A 38 3.15 3.07 -3.53
CA LYS A 38 2.20 3.91 -4.29
C LYS A 38 1.92 3.33 -5.69
N ARG A 39 2.93 2.77 -6.36
CA ARG A 39 2.75 2.12 -7.66
C ARG A 39 1.85 0.89 -7.56
N MET A 40 2.07 0.05 -6.54
CA MET A 40 1.28 -1.15 -6.32
C MET A 40 -0.18 -0.82 -6.01
N LEU A 41 -0.45 0.20 -5.17
CA LEU A 41 -1.83 0.63 -4.91
C LEU A 41 -2.52 1.13 -6.19
N ARG A 42 -1.85 1.93 -7.02
CA ARG A 42 -2.39 2.37 -8.32
C ARG A 42 -2.66 1.19 -9.26
N SER A 43 -1.80 0.17 -9.25
CA SER A 43 -2.03 -1.06 -10.02
C SER A 43 -3.27 -1.80 -9.51
N ALA A 44 -3.43 -1.90 -8.19
CA ALA A 44 -4.58 -2.51 -7.55
C ALA A 44 -5.90 -1.82 -7.94
N GLU A 45 -5.92 -0.49 -7.94
CA GLU A 45 -7.08 0.31 -8.37
C GLU A 45 -7.44 0.09 -9.85
N LYS A 46 -6.43 0.02 -10.73
CA LYS A 46 -6.64 -0.30 -12.14
C LYS A 46 -7.20 -1.71 -12.33
N SER A 47 -6.67 -2.68 -11.60
CA SER A 47 -7.12 -4.07 -11.62
C SER A 47 -8.55 -4.20 -11.10
N LEU A 48 -8.90 -3.47 -10.03
CA LEU A 48 -10.24 -3.40 -9.48
C LEU A 48 -11.25 -2.85 -10.50
N ARG A 49 -10.90 -1.77 -11.19
CA ARG A 49 -11.73 -1.20 -12.28
C ARG A 49 -11.93 -2.17 -13.44
N LYS A 50 -10.94 -3.01 -13.73
CA LYS A 50 -11.00 -4.06 -14.77
C LYS A 50 -11.74 -5.32 -14.30
N ARG A 51 -12.33 -5.31 -13.09
CA ARG A 51 -12.94 -6.49 -12.43
C ARG A 51 -11.97 -7.65 -12.21
N ASN A 52 -10.66 -7.39 -12.26
CA ASN A 52 -9.62 -8.35 -11.94
C ASN A 52 -9.35 -8.32 -10.43
N TYR A 53 -10.29 -8.87 -9.66
CA TYR A 53 -10.27 -8.81 -8.19
C TYR A 53 -9.09 -9.56 -7.57
N SER A 54 -8.67 -10.68 -8.17
CA SER A 54 -7.52 -11.44 -7.69
C SER A 54 -6.22 -10.65 -7.81
N LEU A 55 -6.00 -9.97 -8.95
CA LEU A 55 -4.83 -9.12 -9.12
C LEU A 55 -4.92 -7.87 -8.24
N ALA A 56 -6.11 -7.24 -8.14
CA ALA A 56 -6.32 -6.10 -7.25
C ALA A 56 -5.98 -6.42 -5.80
N ARG A 57 -6.40 -7.60 -5.31
CA ARG A 57 -6.10 -8.06 -3.96
C ARG A 57 -4.60 -8.26 -3.74
N ARG A 58 -3.91 -8.91 -4.68
CA ARG A 58 -2.46 -9.12 -4.58
C ARG A 58 -1.69 -7.79 -4.59
N ASP A 59 -2.02 -6.90 -5.51
CA ASP A 59 -1.38 -5.59 -5.64
C ASP A 59 -1.63 -4.75 -4.38
N ALA A 60 -2.83 -4.81 -3.79
CA ALA A 60 -3.16 -4.11 -2.54
C ALA A 60 -2.37 -4.66 -1.34
N LEU A 61 -2.29 -5.99 -1.20
CA LEU A 61 -1.48 -6.62 -0.15
C LEU A 61 -0.01 -6.23 -0.29
N ARG A 62 0.51 -6.23 -1.52
CA ARG A 62 1.90 -5.82 -1.78
C ARG A 62 2.12 -4.34 -1.47
N ALA A 63 1.18 -3.48 -1.81
CA ALA A 63 1.22 -2.05 -1.47
C ALA A 63 1.26 -1.84 0.05
N LYS A 64 0.44 -2.58 0.81
CA LYS A 64 0.43 -2.55 2.28
C LYS A 64 1.78 -2.97 2.86
N GLU A 65 2.35 -4.07 2.40
CA GLU A 65 3.66 -4.55 2.86
C GLU A 65 4.77 -3.53 2.60
N LEU A 66 4.83 -2.99 1.38
CA LEU A 66 5.83 -1.99 1.01
C LEU A 66 5.65 -0.69 1.81
N ALA A 67 4.42 -0.25 2.03
CA ALA A 67 4.16 0.93 2.86
C ALA A 67 4.61 0.72 4.31
N MET A 68 4.36 -0.46 4.89
CA MET A 68 4.87 -0.79 6.23
C MET A 68 6.39 -0.85 6.27
N GLN A 69 7.05 -1.36 5.23
CA GLN A 69 8.51 -1.37 5.11
C GLN A 69 9.06 0.06 5.00
N ALA A 70 8.46 0.90 4.15
CA ALA A 70 8.85 2.29 3.99
C ALA A 70 8.70 3.06 5.31
N ARG A 71 7.61 2.84 6.04
CA ARG A 71 7.39 3.41 7.38
C ARG A 71 8.46 2.96 8.37
N ARG A 72 8.83 1.68 8.39
CA ARG A 72 9.87 1.15 9.29
C ARG A 72 11.24 1.74 8.96
N ALA A 73 11.62 1.76 7.68
CA ALA A 73 12.87 2.36 7.24
C ALA A 73 12.94 3.85 7.64
N ALA A 74 11.86 4.60 7.41
CA ALA A 74 11.77 6.00 7.81
C ALA A 74 11.94 6.20 9.32
N LEU A 75 11.30 5.37 10.14
CA LEU A 75 11.44 5.43 11.59
C LEU A 75 12.82 4.95 12.11
N SER A 76 13.56 4.17 11.32
CA SER A 76 14.91 3.72 11.67
C SER A 76 15.99 4.73 11.28
N ASP A 77 15.78 5.54 10.25
CA ASP A 77 16.62 6.71 9.95
C ASP A 77 16.33 7.88 10.91
N GLU A 78 15.14 7.91 11.52
CA GLU A 78 14.76 8.84 12.58
C GLU A 78 15.28 8.37 13.97
N GLU A 79 16.49 7.84 14.02
CA GLU A 79 17.23 7.56 15.27
C GLU A 79 18.21 8.73 15.52
N PRO A 80 18.01 9.56 16.56
CA PRO A 80 18.84 10.73 16.86
C PRO A 80 20.20 10.39 17.48
#